data_AF-A0A9P1XNJ4-F1
#
_entry.id   AF-A0A9P1XNJ4-F1
#
_cell.length_a   1.000
_cell.length_b   1.000
_cell.length_c   1.000
_cell.angle_alpha   90.00
_cell.angle_beta   90.00
_cell.angle_gamma   90.00
#
_symmetry.space_group_name_H-M   'P 1'
#
loop_
_entity.id
_entity.type
_entity.pdbx_description
1 polymer ?
#
loop_
_entity_poly.entity_id
_entity_poly.type
_entity_poly.pdbx_seq_one_letter_code
_entity_poly.pdbx_strand_id
1 'polypeptide(L)'
;SNTEMGDATNILDIGYGGGSNVKNLVELNKNVTIYGVDISKESYKTATNLNKKAINNGKVKLSIQDVALMNYPADFFDIVYAIQTHMYWDNPRKGFEEIYRVMSNEAVFILSSEKDKIEYHMDEYKTTASLTALLKEIGFREVVEKEKGNWVLYTVRK
;
A
#
# COMPACT_ATOMS: atom_id res chain seq x y z
N SER A 1 11.91 10.46 -8.23
CA SER A 1 11.59 11.62 -9.08
C SER A 1 10.08 11.80 -9.09
N ASN A 2 9.57 13.03 -9.16
CA ASN A 2 8.12 13.35 -9.17
C ASN A 2 7.37 12.89 -10.44
N THR A 3 7.98 12.03 -11.26
CA THR A 3 7.49 11.67 -12.60
C THR A 3 6.36 10.64 -12.58
N GLU A 4 6.18 9.88 -11.50
CA GLU A 4 5.16 8.80 -11.44
C GLU A 4 3.76 9.30 -11.05
N MET A 5 3.64 10.55 -10.58
CA MET A 5 2.36 11.12 -10.13
C MET A 5 1.63 11.95 -11.20
N GLY A 6 2.17 12.09 -12.42
CA GLY A 6 1.70 13.05 -13.43
C GLY A 6 0.21 12.90 -13.77
N ASP A 7 -0.25 11.65 -13.90
CA ASP A 7 -1.63 11.30 -14.28
C ASP A 7 -2.37 10.50 -13.20
N ALA A 8 -1.73 10.21 -12.06
CA ALA A 8 -2.34 9.44 -10.99
C ALA A 8 -3.52 10.19 -10.37
N THR A 9 -4.66 9.52 -10.24
CA THR A 9 -5.89 10.09 -9.68
C THR A 9 -6.33 9.38 -8.41
N ASN A 10 -6.13 8.06 -8.31
CA ASN A 10 -6.54 7.25 -7.17
C ASN A 10 -5.32 6.57 -6.55
N ILE A 11 -5.07 6.88 -5.28
CA ILE A 11 -3.97 6.30 -4.51
C ILE A 11 -4.56 5.47 -3.36
N LEU A 12 -4.05 4.26 -3.15
CA LEU A 12 -4.40 3.42 -2.01
C LEU A 12 -3.25 3.37 -1.00
N ASP A 13 -3.55 3.61 0.28
CA ASP A 13 -2.63 3.42 1.40
C ASP A 13 -3.12 2.23 2.26
N ILE A 14 -2.40 1.11 2.17
CA ILE A 14 -2.70 -0.13 2.88
C ILE A 14 -1.97 -0.13 4.21
N GLY A 15 -2.70 -0.41 5.29
CA GLY A 15 -2.18 -0.30 6.65
C GLY A 15 -1.87 1.15 7.01
N TYR A 16 -2.79 2.08 6.69
CA TYR A 16 -2.56 3.51 6.87
C TYR A 16 -2.30 3.92 8.34
N GLY A 17 -2.59 3.05 9.31
CA GLY A 17 -2.28 3.24 10.72
C GLY A 17 -2.89 4.53 11.29
N GLY A 18 -2.07 5.39 11.89
CA GLY A 18 -2.51 6.69 12.39
C GLY A 18 -2.87 7.71 11.30
N GLY A 19 -2.66 7.40 10.01
CA GLY A 19 -3.06 8.23 8.88
C GLY A 19 -2.06 9.33 8.51
N SER A 20 -0.82 9.28 9.01
CA SER A 20 0.22 10.28 8.70
C SER A 20 0.64 10.25 7.24
N ASN A 21 0.76 9.04 6.65
CA ASN A 21 1.12 8.91 5.24
C ASN A 21 -0.02 9.44 4.33
N VAL A 22 -1.27 9.06 4.60
CA VAL A 22 -2.46 9.66 3.98
C VAL A 22 -2.42 11.19 4.01
N LYS A 23 -2.13 11.79 5.17
CA LYS A 23 -2.05 13.25 5.30
C LYS A 23 -0.98 13.84 4.38
N ASN A 24 0.22 13.26 4.38
CA ASN A 24 1.33 13.73 3.55
C ASN A 24 0.99 13.62 2.06
N LEU A 25 0.37 12.53 1.62
CA LEU A 25 -0.04 12.32 0.23
C LEU A 25 -1.04 13.38 -0.25
N VAL A 26 -2.01 13.75 0.59
CA VAL A 26 -2.97 14.83 0.31
C VAL A 26 -2.26 16.19 0.13
N GLU A 27 -1.22 16.46 0.90
CA GLU A 27 -0.46 17.71 0.83
C GLU A 27 0.44 17.79 -0.41
N LEU A 28 0.91 16.64 -0.92
CA LEU A 28 1.79 16.56 -2.09
C LEU A 28 1.08 16.79 -3.43
N ASN A 29 -0.17 16.34 -3.58
CA ASN A 29 -0.93 16.55 -4.81
C ASN A 29 -2.41 16.80 -4.54
N LYS A 30 -2.91 17.96 -4.98
CA LYS A 30 -4.31 18.34 -4.76
C LYS A 30 -5.30 17.63 -5.70
N ASN A 31 -4.81 16.98 -6.76
CA ASN A 31 -5.65 16.33 -7.78
C ASN A 31 -5.92 14.85 -7.50
N VAL A 32 -5.27 14.25 -6.50
CA VAL A 32 -5.52 12.85 -6.13
C VAL A 32 -6.66 12.71 -5.13
N THR A 33 -7.26 11.52 -5.13
CA THR A 33 -8.09 11.00 -4.05
C THR A 33 -7.33 9.87 -3.37
N ILE A 34 -7.17 9.96 -2.06
CA ILE A 34 -6.51 8.94 -1.25
C ILE A 34 -7.55 8.01 -0.65
N TYR A 35 -7.35 6.72 -0.83
CA TYR A 35 -8.12 5.65 -0.24
C TYR A 35 -7.26 4.97 0.81
N GLY A 36 -7.87 4.54 1.90
CA GLY A 36 -7.17 3.84 2.98
C GLY A 36 -7.88 2.56 3.37
N VAL A 37 -7.11 1.49 3.54
CA VAL A 37 -7.56 0.24 4.19
C VAL A 37 -6.67 -0.07 5.37
N ASP A 38 -7.27 -0.38 6.51
CA ASP A 38 -6.58 -0.86 7.71
C ASP A 38 -7.58 -1.72 8.50
N ILE A 39 -7.15 -2.83 9.07
CA ILE A 39 -8.05 -3.71 9.83
C ILE A 39 -8.40 -3.12 11.21
N SER A 40 -7.60 -2.18 11.72
CA SER A 40 -7.74 -1.64 13.07
C SER A 40 -8.78 -0.53 13.16
N LYS A 41 -9.79 -0.76 14.00
CA LYS A 41 -10.78 0.26 14.40
C LYS A 41 -10.13 1.45 15.11
N GLU A 42 -9.03 1.21 15.83
CA GLU A 42 -8.29 2.27 16.52
C GLU A 42 -7.53 3.16 15.54
N SER A 43 -6.81 2.54 14.59
CA SER A 43 -6.17 3.22 13.46
C SER A 43 -7.19 4.08 12.71
N TYR A 44 -8.36 3.51 12.39
CA TYR A 44 -9.44 4.24 11.73
C TYR A 44 -9.88 5.48 12.51
N LYS A 45 -10.11 5.37 13.82
CA LYS A 45 -10.50 6.52 14.65
C LYS A 45 -9.43 7.61 14.64
N THR A 46 -8.16 7.23 14.80
CA THR A 46 -7.03 8.16 14.83
C THR A 46 -6.82 8.85 13.48
N ALA A 47 -6.76 8.07 12.40
CA ALA A 47 -6.58 8.58 11.05
C ALA A 47 -7.75 9.45 10.59
N THR A 48 -8.98 9.11 10.96
CA THR A 48 -10.18 9.93 10.68
C THR A 48 -10.08 11.30 11.36
N ASN A 49 -9.67 11.34 12.62
CA ASN A 49 -9.49 12.60 13.33
C ASN A 49 -8.37 13.45 12.72
N LEU A 50 -7.23 12.82 12.39
CA LEU A 50 -6.09 13.50 11.77
C LEU A 50 -6.44 14.08 10.39
N ASN A 51 -7.20 13.33 9.58
CA ASN A 51 -7.52 13.68 8.19
C ASN A 51 -8.91 14.29 8.00
N LYS A 52 -9.59 14.70 9.08
CA LYS A 52 -11.01 15.13 9.07
C LYS A 52 -11.34 16.16 7.99
N LYS A 53 -10.47 17.17 7.78
CA LYS A 53 -10.68 18.19 6.74
C LYS A 53 -10.64 17.60 5.33
N ALA A 54 -9.70 16.69 5.07
CA ALA A 54 -9.52 16.01 3.79
C ALA A 54 -10.59 14.92 3.55
N ILE A 55 -11.18 14.38 4.61
CA ILE A 55 -12.35 13.50 4.49
C ILE A 55 -13.57 14.34 4.13
N ASN A 56 -13.82 15.44 4.84
CA ASN A 56 -14.98 16.30 4.61
C ASN A 56 -15.00 16.95 3.22
N ASN A 57 -13.84 17.16 2.60
CA ASN A 57 -13.75 17.70 1.24
C ASN A 57 -13.71 16.61 0.14
N GLY A 58 -13.88 15.34 0.51
CA GLY A 58 -13.93 14.20 -0.41
C GLY A 58 -12.57 13.73 -0.94
N LYS A 59 -11.44 14.25 -0.45
CA LYS A 59 -10.09 13.86 -0.89
C LYS A 59 -9.55 12.60 -0.23
N VAL A 60 -10.10 12.22 0.92
CA VAL A 60 -9.69 11.02 1.66
C VAL A 60 -10.91 10.13 1.92
N LYS A 61 -10.76 8.85 1.65
CA LYS A 61 -11.76 7.80 1.93
C LYS A 61 -11.09 6.67 2.70
N LEU A 62 -11.30 6.64 4.02
CA LEU A 62 -10.77 5.57 4.87
C LEU A 62 -11.83 4.49 5.07
N SER A 63 -11.38 3.25 5.21
CA SER A 63 -12.25 2.10 5.42
C SER A 63 -11.56 1.04 6.27
N ILE A 64 -12.36 0.32 7.06
CA ILE A 64 -11.87 -0.80 7.87
C ILE A 64 -12.05 -2.07 7.05
N GLN A 65 -10.97 -2.59 6.50
CA GLN A 65 -10.97 -3.74 5.59
C GLN A 65 -9.70 -4.57 5.78
N ASP A 66 -9.83 -5.87 5.53
CA ASP A 66 -8.68 -6.74 5.31
C ASP A 66 -8.16 -6.51 3.88
N VAL A 67 -6.83 -6.41 3.73
CA VAL A 67 -6.17 -6.29 2.42
C VAL A 67 -6.49 -7.46 1.49
N ALA A 68 -6.74 -8.65 2.04
CA ALA A 68 -7.09 -9.84 1.27
C ALA A 68 -8.54 -9.84 0.76
N LEU A 69 -9.38 -8.90 1.21
CA LEU A 69 -10.82 -8.84 0.93
C LEU A 69 -11.29 -7.40 0.68
N MET A 70 -10.61 -6.71 -0.23
CA MET A 70 -10.89 -5.30 -0.52
C MET A 70 -12.13 -5.13 -1.40
N ASN A 71 -13.11 -4.37 -0.93
CA ASN A 71 -14.32 -4.03 -1.67
C ASN A 71 -14.08 -2.84 -2.64
N TYR A 72 -13.12 -3.01 -3.55
CA TYR A 72 -12.84 -2.08 -4.65
C TYR A 72 -12.92 -2.78 -6.01
N PRO A 73 -13.30 -2.06 -7.09
CA PRO A 73 -13.23 -2.59 -8.44
C PRO A 73 -11.82 -3.06 -8.80
N ALA A 74 -11.74 -3.99 -9.75
CA ALA A 74 -10.46 -4.27 -10.39
C ALA A 74 -9.97 -3.03 -11.16
N ASP A 75 -8.66 -2.91 -11.36
CA ASP A 75 -8.04 -1.89 -12.20
C ASP A 75 -8.37 -0.43 -11.81
N PHE A 76 -8.46 -0.15 -10.51
CA PHE A 76 -8.95 1.12 -9.98
C PHE A 76 -7.86 2.07 -9.46
N PHE A 77 -6.77 1.55 -8.89
CA PHE A 77 -5.72 2.35 -8.26
C PHE A 77 -4.50 2.52 -9.15
N ASP A 78 -4.02 3.76 -9.25
CA ASP A 78 -2.84 4.12 -10.04
C ASP A 78 -1.55 3.97 -9.22
N ILE A 79 -1.64 4.17 -7.91
CA ILE A 79 -0.53 3.99 -6.97
C ILE A 79 -1.05 3.28 -5.73
N VAL A 80 -0.32 2.26 -5.28
CA VAL A 80 -0.59 1.56 -4.02
C VAL A 80 0.63 1.67 -3.12
N TYR A 81 0.41 1.98 -1.84
CA TYR A 81 1.42 1.98 -0.80
C TYR A 81 1.11 0.89 0.23
N ALA A 82 2.13 0.16 0.64
CA ALA A 82 2.10 -0.70 1.82
C ALA A 82 3.40 -0.50 2.59
N ILE A 83 3.38 0.38 3.59
CA ILE A 83 4.57 0.74 4.36
C ILE A 83 4.45 0.14 5.76
N GLN A 84 5.40 -0.73 6.13
CA GLN A 84 5.47 -1.34 7.47
C GLN A 84 4.17 -2.05 7.89
N THR A 85 3.47 -2.70 6.96
CA THR A 85 2.18 -3.37 7.22
C THR A 85 2.13 -4.85 6.88
N HIS A 86 2.81 -5.28 5.80
CA HIS A 86 2.60 -6.62 5.22
C HIS A 86 3.01 -7.79 6.12
N MET A 87 3.89 -7.54 7.09
CA MET A 87 4.27 -8.50 8.12
C MET A 87 3.16 -8.80 9.13
N TYR A 88 2.05 -8.05 9.09
CA TYR A 88 0.89 -8.22 9.97
C TYR A 88 -0.35 -8.78 9.24
N TRP A 89 -0.21 -9.19 7.97
CA TRP A 89 -1.33 -9.74 7.21
C TRP A 89 -1.48 -11.23 7.50
N ASP A 90 -2.71 -11.68 7.80
CA ASP A 90 -3.01 -13.10 8.07
C ASP A 90 -2.71 -14.01 6.86
N ASN A 91 -2.88 -13.49 5.64
CA ASN A 91 -2.56 -14.19 4.41
C ASN A 91 -1.84 -13.27 3.42
N PRO A 92 -0.50 -13.20 3.46
CA PRO A 92 0.28 -12.31 2.60
C PRO A 92 0.03 -12.54 1.11
N ARG A 93 -0.03 -13.81 0.67
CA ARG A 93 -0.30 -14.15 -0.74
C ARG A 93 -1.62 -13.58 -1.22
N LYS A 94 -2.73 -13.82 -0.50
CA LYS A 94 -4.04 -13.26 -0.87
C LYS A 94 -4.04 -11.73 -0.84
N GLY A 95 -3.33 -11.12 0.12
CA GLY A 95 -3.15 -9.68 0.14
C GLY A 95 -2.49 -9.16 -1.14
N PHE A 96 -1.41 -9.79 -1.60
CA PHE A 96 -0.74 -9.40 -2.84
C PHE A 96 -1.56 -9.70 -4.11
N GLU A 97 -2.31 -10.81 -4.15
CA GLU A 97 -3.25 -11.11 -5.24
C GLU A 97 -4.36 -10.05 -5.33
N GLU A 98 -4.90 -9.62 -4.19
CA GLU A 98 -5.94 -8.61 -4.14
C GLU A 98 -5.40 -7.21 -4.49
N ILE A 99 -4.17 -6.89 -4.09
CA ILE A 99 -3.45 -5.69 -4.54
C ILE A 99 -3.31 -5.71 -6.07
N TYR A 100 -2.84 -6.82 -6.64
CA TYR A 100 -2.73 -6.97 -8.09
C TYR A 100 -4.07 -6.74 -8.78
N ARG A 101 -5.16 -7.31 -8.25
CA ARG A 101 -6.51 -7.15 -8.80
C ARG A 101 -6.94 -5.68 -8.86
N VAL A 102 -6.76 -4.92 -7.78
CA VAL A 102 -7.25 -3.53 -7.69
C VAL A 102 -6.35 -2.50 -8.35
N MET A 103 -5.10 -2.84 -8.65
CA MET A 103 -4.16 -1.97 -9.39
C MET A 103 -4.54 -1.85 -10.86
N SER A 104 -4.47 -0.66 -11.45
CA SER A 104 -4.59 -0.46 -12.89
C SER A 104 -3.34 -0.97 -13.64
N ASN A 105 -3.43 -1.15 -14.97
CA ASN A 105 -2.36 -1.79 -15.76
C ASN A 105 -0.99 -1.09 -15.66
N GLU A 106 -0.98 0.25 -15.56
CA GLU A 106 0.26 1.03 -15.47
C GLU A 106 0.59 1.44 -14.03
N ALA A 107 -0.13 0.87 -13.06
CA ALA A 107 -0.01 1.24 -11.67
C ALA A 107 1.33 0.82 -11.06
N VAL A 108 1.74 1.59 -10.05
CA VAL A 108 2.94 1.33 -9.26
C VAL A 108 2.55 0.94 -7.85
N PHE A 109 3.11 -0.17 -7.37
CA PHE A 109 3.02 -0.60 -5.98
C PHE A 109 4.35 -0.34 -5.26
N ILE A 110 4.27 0.43 -4.18
CA ILE A 110 5.39 0.79 -3.32
C ILE A 110 5.25 0.03 -2.00
N LEU A 111 6.10 -0.97 -1.82
CA LEU A 111 6.18 -1.78 -0.60
C LEU A 111 7.48 -1.46 0.12
N SER A 112 7.43 -1.15 1.41
CA SER A 112 8.66 -0.86 2.16
C SER A 112 8.52 -1.28 3.61
N SER A 113 9.58 -1.87 4.17
CA SER A 113 9.60 -2.30 5.57
C SER A 113 11.03 -2.47 6.10
N GLU A 114 11.14 -2.54 7.41
CA GLU A 114 12.36 -2.93 8.10
C GLU A 114 12.59 -4.43 7.97
N LYS A 115 13.82 -4.82 7.62
CA LYS A 115 14.22 -6.22 7.43
C LYS A 115 14.12 -7.02 8.73
N ASP A 116 14.49 -6.43 9.86
CA ASP A 116 14.34 -7.09 11.16
C ASP A 116 12.88 -7.42 11.50
N LYS A 117 11.92 -6.57 11.11
CA LYS A 117 10.49 -6.85 11.34
C LYS A 117 9.98 -7.96 10.44
N ILE A 118 10.42 -7.99 9.18
CA ILE A 118 10.12 -9.09 8.27
C ILE A 118 10.63 -10.41 8.85
N GLU A 119 11.90 -10.43 9.27
CA GLU A 119 12.53 -11.63 9.84
C GLU A 119 11.82 -12.12 11.10
N TYR A 120 11.38 -11.20 11.96
CA TYR A 120 10.72 -11.52 13.22
C TYR A 120 9.26 -11.97 13.07
N HIS A 121 8.49 -11.36 12.16
CA HIS A 121 7.04 -11.53 12.12
C HIS A 121 6.52 -12.47 11.04
N MET A 122 7.27 -12.68 9.96
CA MET A 122 6.79 -13.49 8.83
C MET A 122 7.31 -14.92 8.92
N ASP A 123 6.52 -15.91 8.55
CA ASP A 123 6.99 -17.29 8.37
C ASP A 123 7.38 -17.58 6.90
N GLU A 124 6.68 -16.93 5.97
CA GLU A 124 6.90 -17.03 4.52
C GLU A 124 7.40 -15.69 3.96
N TYR A 125 8.01 -15.70 2.77
CA TYR A 125 8.43 -14.48 2.05
C TYR A 125 9.40 -13.56 2.84
N LYS A 126 10.12 -14.12 3.82
CA LYS A 126 11.10 -13.39 4.65
C LYS A 126 12.23 -12.70 3.88
N THR A 127 12.63 -13.29 2.77
CA THR A 127 13.76 -12.81 1.97
C THR A 127 13.26 -12.05 0.76
N THR A 128 14.08 -11.14 0.26
CA THR A 128 13.73 -10.37 -0.92
C THR A 128 13.58 -11.26 -2.17
N ALA A 129 14.36 -12.35 -2.25
CA ALA A 129 14.24 -13.35 -3.29
C ALA A 129 12.89 -14.09 -3.25
N SER A 130 12.46 -14.55 -2.07
CA SER A 130 11.20 -15.30 -1.93
C SER A 130 9.97 -14.41 -2.14
N LEU A 131 10.00 -13.17 -1.67
CA LEU A 131 8.93 -12.20 -1.95
C LEU A 131 8.89 -11.81 -3.43
N THR A 132 10.04 -11.56 -4.05
CA THR A 132 10.12 -11.25 -5.49
C THR A 132 9.59 -12.40 -6.34
N ALA A 133 9.88 -13.65 -5.96
CA ALA A 133 9.35 -14.83 -6.64
C ALA A 133 7.81 -14.89 -6.56
N LEU A 134 7.24 -14.66 -5.37
CA LEU A 134 5.78 -14.58 -5.19
C LEU A 134 5.15 -13.51 -6.09
N LEU A 135 5.69 -12.30 -6.08
CA LEU A 135 5.13 -11.19 -6.87
C LEU A 135 5.15 -11.52 -8.37
N LYS A 136 6.23 -12.12 -8.87
CA LYS A 136 6.31 -12.56 -10.27
C LYS A 136 5.33 -13.69 -10.58
N GLU A 137 5.13 -14.63 -9.65
CA GLU A 137 4.15 -15.72 -9.79
C GLU A 137 2.71 -15.19 -9.92
N ILE A 138 2.36 -14.16 -9.15
CA ILE A 138 1.04 -13.49 -9.21
C ILE A 138 0.84 -12.77 -10.56
N GLY A 139 1.92 -12.30 -11.17
CA GLY A 139 1.89 -11.67 -12.50
C GLY A 139 2.46 -10.26 -12.57
N PHE A 140 3.05 -9.74 -11.48
CA PHE A 140 3.73 -8.43 -11.52
C PHE A 140 4.92 -8.46 -12.49
N ARG A 141 4.92 -7.54 -13.47
CA ARG A 141 5.89 -7.50 -14.56
C ARG A 141 7.28 -7.00 -14.16
N GLU A 142 7.35 -6.09 -13.20
CA GLU A 142 8.62 -5.50 -12.74
C GLU A 142 8.66 -5.45 -11.22
N VAL A 143 9.78 -5.85 -10.62
CA VAL A 143 10.05 -5.77 -9.18
C VAL A 143 11.46 -5.23 -9.02
N VAL A 144 11.58 -3.95 -8.65
CA VAL A 144 12.86 -3.30 -8.38
C VAL A 144 13.05 -3.17 -6.87
N GLU A 145 14.08 -3.82 -6.36
CA GLU A 145 14.47 -3.78 -4.96
C GLU A 145 15.55 -2.72 -4.72
N LYS A 146 15.43 -1.99 -3.62
CA LYS A 146 16.46 -1.09 -3.10
C LYS A 146 16.58 -1.26 -1.59
N GLU A 147 17.77 -1.62 -1.14
CA GLU A 147 18.08 -1.68 0.29
C GLU A 147 18.84 -0.44 0.76
N LYS A 148 18.55 0.01 1.99
CA LYS A 148 19.32 1.04 2.68
C LYS A 148 19.33 0.77 4.18
N GLY A 149 20.46 0.29 4.70
CA GLY A 149 20.57 -0.10 6.10
C GLY A 149 19.58 -1.22 6.43
N ASN A 150 18.76 -1.02 7.47
CA ASN A 150 17.72 -1.97 7.87
C ASN A 150 16.46 -1.92 7.00
N TRP A 151 16.39 -1.07 5.98
CA TRP A 151 15.18 -0.92 5.18
C TRP A 151 15.33 -1.58 3.82
N VAL A 152 14.24 -2.21 3.37
CA VAL A 152 14.04 -2.65 1.99
C VAL A 152 12.83 -1.94 1.40
N LEU A 153 12.99 -1.46 0.17
CA LEU A 153 11.96 -0.83 -0.64
C LEU A 153 11.82 -1.63 -1.94
N TYR A 154 10.58 -1.99 -2.29
CA TYR A 154 10.22 -2.52 -3.58
C TYR A 154 9.38 -1.49 -4.34
N THR A 155 9.77 -1.25 -5.58
CA THR A 155 8.94 -0.56 -6.58
C THR A 155 8.49 -1.62 -7.57
N VAL A 156 7.19 -1.88 -7.60
CA VAL A 156 6.57 -2.99 -8.32
C VAL A 156 5.60 -2.44 -9.37
N ARG A 157 5.63 -2.99 -10.59
CA ARG A 157 4.65 -2.67 -11.64
C ARG A 157 3.74 -3.87 -11.88
N LYS A 158 2.44 -3.61 -12.00
CA LYS A 158 1.46 -4.62 -12.45
C LYS A 158 1.85 -5.14 -13.81
#